data_AF-A0A2K1P190-F1
#
_entry.id   AF-A0A2K1P190-F1
#
_cell.length_a   1.000
_cell.length_b   1.000
_cell.length_c   1.000
_cell.angle_alpha   90.00
_cell.angle_beta   90.00
_cell.angle_gamma   90.00
#
_symmetry.space_group_name_H-M   'P 1'
#
loop_
_entity.id
_entity.type
_entity.pdbx_description
1 polymer ?
#
loop_
_entity_poly.entity_id
_entity_poly.type
_entity_poly.pdbx_seq_one_letter_code
_entity_poly.pdbx_strand_id
1 'polypeptide(L)'
;MKMLRRQFLMMFILISVTFTFSVSLEFDESFVVNLLDNENEILDIASQNGNVYLLSENGLVYFIDSKGNINKIFDLELESYGKTPVKIIHNGKEIEKHLLTAGGMDIYDDSLYVAFYNVVKIFNSEGEILSTITLNNDLSISDVKIIDSKIFILDRIKGLFKVKGDTIERVFPELGQESLGMNYINLEVIEDTIYLRYMYGKTEQVGPEAYVTSEPFVQGVYKLSNKDGKYIEEENKELGENAVINESFAAFGNHLILSKGEAEMFILDEDLNIRLYINSPNLLYYPKFAFDKNVNADGKNILYIYNHRDLKRYFFEDSLNLSKN
;
A
#
# COMPACT_ATOMS: atom_id res chain seq x y z
N MET A 1 -14.64 -5.08 73.38
CA MET A 1 -13.45 -5.02 72.48
C MET A 1 -13.83 -5.61 71.14
N LYS A 2 -14.18 -4.74 70.19
CA LYS A 2 -13.44 -4.48 68.93
C LYS A 2 -13.54 -5.64 67.94
N MET A 3 -14.58 -5.62 67.10
CA MET A 3 -14.53 -5.06 65.73
C MET A 3 -13.66 -5.91 64.80
N LEU A 4 -14.27 -6.93 64.22
CA LEU A 4 -13.86 -7.46 62.91
C LEU A 4 -14.04 -6.29 61.91
N ARG A 5 -12.94 -5.62 61.56
CA ARG A 5 -12.90 -4.69 60.44
C ARG A 5 -13.22 -5.47 59.17
N ARG A 6 -14.45 -5.33 58.69
CA ARG A 6 -14.81 -5.54 57.27
C ARG A 6 -13.89 -4.64 56.45
N GLN A 7 -12.83 -5.19 55.88
CA GLN A 7 -12.18 -4.60 54.74
C GLN A 7 -13.14 -4.80 53.57
N PHE A 8 -13.74 -3.69 53.12
CA PHE A 8 -14.36 -3.61 51.81
C PHE A 8 -13.27 -3.90 50.77
N LEU A 9 -13.24 -5.13 50.27
CA LEU A 9 -12.55 -5.43 49.02
C LEU A 9 -13.50 -4.93 47.92
N MET A 10 -13.31 -3.67 47.50
CA MET A 10 -13.96 -3.18 46.29
C MET A 10 -13.29 -3.88 45.11
N MET A 11 -13.91 -4.96 44.66
CA MET A 11 -13.54 -5.64 43.43
C MET A 11 -13.92 -4.73 42.27
N PHE A 12 -12.97 -3.93 41.79
CA PHE A 12 -13.06 -3.26 40.50
C PHE A 12 -13.05 -4.35 39.43
N ILE A 13 -14.23 -4.75 38.96
CA ILE A 13 -14.36 -5.48 37.70
C ILE A 13 -14.14 -4.43 36.62
N LEU A 14 -12.91 -4.38 36.07
CA LEU A 14 -12.68 -3.71 34.79
C LEU A 14 -13.41 -4.53 33.74
N ILE A 15 -14.60 -4.11 33.34
CA ILE A 15 -15.25 -4.63 32.14
C ILE A 15 -14.57 -3.92 30.99
N SER A 16 -13.53 -4.53 30.44
CA SER A 16 -12.97 -4.12 29.14
C SER A 16 -14.01 -4.47 28.08
N VAL A 17 -14.88 -3.53 27.74
CA VAL A 17 -15.77 -3.66 26.57
C VAL A 17 -14.90 -3.41 25.35
N THR A 18 -14.36 -4.46 24.76
CA THR A 18 -13.88 -4.42 23.37
C THR A 18 -15.10 -4.32 22.47
N PHE A 19 -15.30 -3.14 21.86
CA PHE A 19 -16.26 -2.98 20.78
C PHE A 19 -15.65 -3.61 19.52
N THR A 20 -16.19 -4.76 19.10
CA THR A 20 -15.88 -5.35 17.79
C THR A 20 -16.82 -4.72 16.78
N PHE A 21 -16.33 -3.78 15.98
CA PHE A 21 -17.08 -3.30 14.82
C PHE A 21 -16.86 -4.30 13.68
N SER A 22 -17.94 -4.83 13.12
CA SER A 22 -17.92 -5.65 11.92
C SER A 22 -18.39 -4.80 10.74
N VAL A 23 -17.49 -4.47 9.82
CA VAL A 23 -17.91 -3.97 8.50
C VAL A 23 -18.37 -5.18 7.69
N SER A 24 -19.60 -5.17 7.22
CA SER A 24 -20.10 -6.20 6.32
C SER A 24 -19.58 -5.93 4.91
N LEU A 25 -18.59 -6.70 4.48
CA LEU A 25 -18.14 -6.71 3.09
C LEU A 25 -19.10 -7.59 2.28
N GLU A 26 -19.81 -6.98 1.33
CA GLU A 26 -20.64 -7.67 0.35
C GLU A 26 -19.76 -8.02 -0.85
N PHE A 27 -19.49 -9.31 -1.05
CA PHE A 27 -18.71 -9.76 -2.20
C PHE A 27 -19.49 -9.58 -3.49
N ASP A 28 -18.85 -8.99 -4.49
CA ASP A 28 -19.41 -8.89 -5.84
C ASP A 28 -18.99 -10.08 -6.70
N GLU A 29 -19.83 -11.11 -6.74
CA GLU A 29 -19.62 -12.28 -7.58
C GLU A 29 -19.53 -11.96 -9.09
N SER A 30 -20.05 -10.80 -9.52
CA SER A 30 -19.99 -10.37 -10.92
C SER A 30 -18.64 -9.77 -11.33
N PHE A 31 -17.76 -9.49 -10.35
CA PHE A 31 -16.45 -8.92 -10.57
C PHE A 31 -15.36 -9.84 -10.00
N VAL A 32 -14.92 -10.76 -10.85
CA VAL A 32 -13.76 -11.60 -10.61
C VAL A 32 -12.90 -11.55 -11.85
N VAL A 33 -11.70 -10.97 -11.71
CA VAL A 33 -10.72 -10.93 -12.79
C VAL A 33 -9.60 -11.88 -12.44
N ASN A 34 -9.36 -12.87 -13.30
CA ASN A 34 -8.27 -13.80 -13.14
C ASN A 34 -7.18 -13.51 -14.18
N LEU A 35 -5.97 -13.25 -13.70
CA LEU A 35 -4.78 -12.97 -14.51
C LEU A 35 -3.96 -14.26 -14.76
N LEU A 36 -4.61 -15.38 -15.11
CA LEU A 36 -3.96 -16.70 -15.23
C LEU A 36 -2.68 -16.71 -16.08
N ASP A 37 -2.64 -15.87 -17.11
CA ASP A 37 -1.52 -15.76 -18.05
C ASP A 37 -0.37 -14.86 -17.56
N ASN A 38 -0.51 -14.23 -16.38
CA ASN A 38 0.54 -13.43 -15.77
C ASN A 38 1.25 -14.24 -14.69
N GLU A 39 2.41 -14.81 -15.04
CA GLU A 39 3.32 -15.39 -14.04
C GLU A 39 4.05 -14.33 -13.22
N ASN A 40 4.02 -13.07 -13.66
CA ASN A 40 4.73 -11.97 -13.03
C ASN A 40 3.97 -11.43 -11.81
N GLU A 41 4.73 -10.96 -10.83
CA GLU A 41 4.21 -10.33 -9.63
C GLU A 41 3.51 -8.99 -9.93
N ILE A 42 2.43 -8.69 -9.20
CA ILE A 42 1.81 -7.35 -9.20
C ILE A 42 2.46 -6.55 -8.09
N LEU A 43 3.17 -5.49 -8.47
CA LEU A 43 3.88 -4.60 -7.57
C LEU A 43 2.90 -3.66 -6.85
N ASP A 44 1.92 -3.13 -7.57
CA ASP A 44 0.99 -2.14 -7.02
C ASP A 44 -0.39 -2.11 -7.71
N ILE A 45 -1.36 -1.50 -7.04
CA ILE A 45 -2.75 -1.35 -7.48
C ILE A 45 -3.28 0.06 -7.20
N ALA A 46 -4.01 0.62 -8.15
CA ALA A 46 -4.74 1.88 -7.97
C ALA A 46 -6.16 1.74 -8.50
N SER A 47 -7.11 2.55 -8.00
CA SER A 47 -8.47 2.59 -8.52
C SER A 47 -8.99 4.02 -8.63
N GLN A 48 -9.90 4.22 -9.58
CA GLN A 48 -10.65 5.45 -9.72
C GLN A 48 -11.97 5.19 -10.46
N ASN A 49 -13.08 5.70 -9.94
CA ASN A 49 -14.40 5.67 -10.58
C ASN A 49 -14.83 4.26 -11.03
N GLY A 50 -14.48 3.25 -10.25
CA GLY A 50 -14.80 1.84 -10.45
C GLY A 50 -13.81 1.10 -11.35
N ASN A 51 -12.86 1.79 -11.95
CA ASN A 51 -11.80 1.18 -12.75
C ASN A 51 -10.59 0.88 -11.88
N VAL A 52 -9.81 -0.13 -12.27
CA VAL A 52 -8.64 -0.61 -11.54
C VAL A 52 -7.43 -0.66 -12.46
N TYR A 53 -6.29 -0.28 -11.92
CA TYR A 53 -4.99 -0.32 -12.56
C TYR A 53 -4.08 -1.26 -11.79
N LEU A 54 -3.37 -2.15 -12.49
CA LEU A 54 -2.41 -3.07 -11.88
C LEU A 54 -1.03 -2.89 -12.51
N LEU A 55 -0.01 -2.61 -11.70
CA LEU A 55 1.39 -2.55 -12.13
C LEU A 55 2.03 -3.91 -11.93
N SER A 56 2.47 -4.53 -13.02
CA SER A 56 3.19 -5.80 -13.03
C SER A 56 4.70 -5.56 -13.06
N GLU A 57 5.48 -6.45 -12.44
CA GLU A 57 6.94 -6.35 -12.38
C GLU A 57 7.58 -6.34 -13.78
N ASN A 58 6.94 -6.90 -14.80
CA ASN A 58 7.41 -6.82 -16.18
C ASN A 58 7.17 -5.46 -16.88
N GLY A 59 6.72 -4.44 -16.13
CA GLY A 59 6.46 -3.09 -16.63
C GLY A 59 5.19 -2.98 -17.46
N LEU A 60 4.27 -3.92 -17.35
CA LEU A 60 2.93 -3.79 -17.90
C LEU A 60 1.99 -3.17 -16.86
N VAL A 61 1.15 -2.25 -17.32
CA VAL A 61 0.06 -1.69 -16.52
C VAL A 61 -1.26 -2.11 -17.13
N TYR A 62 -2.06 -2.88 -16.38
CA TYR A 62 -3.35 -3.38 -16.83
C TYR A 62 -4.45 -2.41 -16.43
N PHE A 63 -5.30 -2.02 -17.38
CA PHE A 63 -6.52 -1.26 -17.12
C PHE A 63 -7.74 -2.19 -17.16
N ILE A 64 -8.42 -2.27 -16.02
CA ILE A 64 -9.59 -3.11 -15.78
C ILE A 64 -10.78 -2.19 -15.55
N ASP A 65 -11.81 -2.30 -16.38
CA ASP A 65 -13.01 -1.48 -16.21
C ASP A 65 -13.87 -1.91 -15.02
N SER A 66 -14.87 -1.10 -14.69
CA SER A 66 -15.87 -1.38 -13.65
C SER A 66 -16.69 -2.67 -13.83
N LYS A 67 -16.56 -3.37 -14.96
CA LYS A 67 -17.19 -4.68 -15.22
C LYS A 67 -16.21 -5.83 -15.12
N GLY A 68 -14.94 -5.57 -14.83
CA GLY A 68 -13.88 -6.58 -14.71
C GLY A 68 -13.24 -6.95 -16.04
N ASN A 69 -13.45 -6.18 -17.11
CA ASN A 69 -12.80 -6.45 -18.39
C ASN A 69 -11.45 -5.74 -18.46
N ILE A 70 -10.41 -6.48 -18.89
CA ILE A 70 -9.12 -5.90 -19.26
C ILE A 70 -9.29 -5.20 -20.61
N ASN A 71 -9.43 -3.88 -20.58
CA ASN A 71 -9.68 -3.09 -21.78
C ASN A 71 -8.39 -2.63 -22.46
N LYS A 72 -7.34 -2.39 -21.68
CA LYS A 72 -6.06 -1.90 -22.19
C LYS A 72 -4.89 -2.35 -21.35
N ILE A 73 -3.72 -2.45 -21.99
CA ILE A 73 -2.44 -2.73 -21.35
C ILE A 73 -1.45 -1.67 -21.82
N PHE A 74 -0.81 -0.98 -20.89
CA PHE A 74 0.25 -0.01 -21.17
C PHE A 74 1.60 -0.67 -20.96
N ASP A 75 2.53 -0.46 -21.88
CA ASP A 75 3.92 -0.90 -21.75
C ASP A 75 4.78 0.28 -21.30
N LEU A 76 5.50 0.12 -20.19
CA LEU A 76 6.41 1.14 -19.71
C LEU A 76 7.70 1.25 -20.52
N GLU A 77 7.96 0.33 -21.47
CA GLU A 77 9.14 0.34 -22.35
C GLU A 77 10.46 0.44 -21.54
N LEU A 78 10.76 -0.61 -20.78
CA LEU A 78 11.83 -0.61 -19.77
C LEU A 78 13.27 -0.76 -20.31
N GLU A 79 13.50 -0.58 -21.61
CA GLU A 79 14.68 -1.07 -22.36
C GLU A 79 16.07 -0.52 -21.93
N SER A 80 16.18 0.24 -20.84
CA SER A 80 17.45 0.79 -20.36
C SER A 80 17.64 0.77 -18.84
N TYR A 81 16.74 0.16 -18.08
CA TYR A 81 16.78 0.24 -16.62
C TYR A 81 17.34 -1.04 -15.97
N GLY A 82 18.66 -1.06 -15.78
CA GLY A 82 19.36 -1.58 -14.60
C GLY A 82 19.41 -3.08 -14.28
N LYS A 83 18.77 -3.99 -15.02
CA LYS A 83 18.79 -5.44 -14.70
C LYS A 83 18.96 -6.35 -15.91
N THR A 84 19.28 -7.62 -15.67
CA THR A 84 19.32 -8.66 -16.70
C THR A 84 17.92 -8.86 -17.28
N PRO A 85 17.74 -8.82 -18.62
CA PRO A 85 16.45 -9.11 -19.23
C PRO A 85 16.02 -10.56 -18.97
N VAL A 86 14.72 -10.76 -18.79
CA VAL A 86 14.05 -12.06 -18.74
C VAL A 86 13.13 -12.22 -19.95
N LYS A 87 12.86 -13.47 -20.33
CA LYS A 87 11.95 -13.80 -21.42
C LYS A 87 10.52 -13.94 -20.89
N ILE A 88 9.58 -13.19 -21.45
CA ILE A 88 8.16 -13.28 -21.11
C ILE A 88 7.31 -13.57 -22.35
N ILE A 89 6.12 -14.13 -22.16
CA ILE A 89 5.13 -14.31 -23.23
C ILE A 89 4.17 -13.12 -23.21
N HIS A 90 4.12 -12.35 -24.30
CA HIS A 90 3.17 -11.26 -24.48
C HIS A 90 2.45 -11.43 -25.82
N ASN A 91 1.11 -11.45 -25.81
CA ASN A 91 0.28 -11.69 -27.01
C ASN A 91 0.71 -12.94 -27.81
N GLY A 92 1.07 -14.02 -27.11
CA GLY A 92 1.50 -15.28 -27.73
C GLY A 92 2.90 -15.27 -28.35
N LYS A 93 3.69 -14.21 -28.12
CA LYS A 93 5.09 -14.11 -28.58
C LYS A 93 6.04 -14.00 -27.39
N GLU A 94 7.18 -14.68 -27.48
CA GLU A 94 8.28 -14.50 -26.54
C GLU A 94 8.99 -13.18 -26.83
N ILE A 95 9.10 -12.32 -25.81
CA ILE A 95 9.83 -11.05 -25.85
C ILE A 95 10.77 -10.96 -24.65
N GLU A 96 11.88 -10.23 -24.78
CA GLU A 96 12.77 -9.95 -23.66
C GLU A 96 12.37 -8.64 -22.97
N LYS A 97 12.22 -8.68 -21.65
CA LYS A 97 11.89 -7.52 -20.81
C LYS A 97 12.74 -7.47 -19.56
N HIS A 98 12.97 -6.26 -19.07
CA HIS A 98 13.59 -6.06 -17.76
C HIS A 98 12.49 -6.09 -16.69
N LEU A 99 12.77 -6.72 -15.54
CA LEU A 99 11.84 -6.72 -14.42
C LEU A 99 12.11 -5.54 -13.49
N LEU A 100 11.04 -4.86 -13.10
CA LEU A 100 10.97 -3.95 -11.97
C LEU A 100 11.08 -4.76 -10.69
N THR A 101 11.86 -4.28 -9.72
CA THR A 101 11.85 -4.85 -8.36
C THR A 101 11.09 -4.02 -7.35
N ALA A 102 10.60 -2.87 -7.79
CA ALA A 102 9.87 -1.91 -7.00
C ALA A 102 9.21 -0.91 -7.97
N GLY A 103 8.07 -0.39 -7.56
CA GLY A 103 7.35 0.66 -8.28
C GLY A 103 5.97 0.81 -7.68
N GLY A 104 5.39 2.00 -7.85
CA GLY A 104 4.04 2.29 -7.39
C GLY A 104 3.29 3.20 -8.32
N MET A 105 2.01 3.37 -8.02
CA MET A 105 1.06 4.11 -8.80
C MET A 105 0.16 4.96 -7.93
N ASP A 106 -0.24 6.10 -8.48
CA ASP A 106 -1.32 6.89 -7.92
C ASP A 106 -2.12 7.56 -9.02
N ILE A 107 -3.36 7.94 -8.70
CA ILE A 107 -4.25 8.60 -9.65
C ILE A 107 -4.60 9.97 -9.10
N TYR A 108 -4.37 10.99 -9.93
CA TYR A 108 -4.70 12.36 -9.60
C TYR A 108 -5.15 13.10 -10.85
N ASP A 109 -6.31 13.77 -10.76
CA ASP A 109 -6.90 14.56 -11.85
C ASP A 109 -6.98 13.76 -13.17
N ASP A 110 -7.58 12.57 -13.09
CA ASP A 110 -7.77 11.59 -14.17
C ASP A 110 -6.47 11.13 -14.86
N SER A 111 -5.32 11.43 -14.26
CA SER A 111 -4.00 11.03 -14.74
C SER A 111 -3.42 9.94 -13.85
N LEU A 112 -2.88 8.89 -14.49
CA LEU A 112 -2.17 7.82 -13.81
C LEU A 112 -0.69 8.17 -13.71
N TYR A 113 -0.18 8.26 -12.49
CA TYR A 113 1.24 8.42 -12.19
C TYR A 113 1.82 7.05 -11.91
N VAL A 114 2.87 6.67 -12.63
CA VAL A 114 3.59 5.41 -12.43
C VAL A 114 5.05 5.73 -12.15
N ALA A 115 5.52 5.38 -10.96
CA ALA A 115 6.87 5.66 -10.52
C ALA A 115 7.68 4.38 -10.36
N PHE A 116 8.89 4.36 -10.92
CA PHE A 116 9.78 3.21 -10.94
C PHE A 116 11.23 3.69 -11.19
N TYR A 117 12.22 3.01 -10.60
CA TYR A 117 13.62 3.46 -10.60
C TYR A 117 13.75 4.93 -10.17
N ASN A 118 14.19 5.81 -11.06
CA ASN A 118 14.30 7.26 -10.89
C ASN A 118 13.35 8.03 -11.82
N VAL A 119 12.27 7.39 -12.28
CA VAL A 119 11.35 7.94 -13.27
C VAL A 119 9.93 7.99 -12.72
N VAL A 120 9.21 9.06 -13.05
CA VAL A 120 7.75 9.14 -12.91
C VAL A 120 7.17 9.37 -14.30
N LYS A 121 6.40 8.40 -14.81
CA LYS A 121 5.63 8.52 -16.05
C LYS A 121 4.19 8.88 -15.73
N ILE A 122 3.62 9.82 -16.49
CA ILE A 122 2.25 10.28 -16.31
C ILE A 122 1.47 9.91 -17.57
N PHE A 123 0.34 9.23 -17.39
CA PHE A 123 -0.53 8.77 -18.46
C PHE A 123 -1.91 9.43 -18.34
N ASN A 124 -2.57 9.70 -19.46
CA ASN A 124 -4.01 10.02 -19.48
C ASN A 124 -4.86 8.74 -19.36
N SER A 125 -6.19 8.90 -19.33
CA SER A 125 -7.17 7.81 -19.36
C SER A 125 -7.01 6.90 -20.59
N GLU A 126 -6.52 7.45 -21.70
CA GLU A 126 -6.25 6.69 -22.92
C GLU A 126 -4.91 5.95 -22.86
N GLY A 127 -4.09 6.09 -21.83
CA GLY A 127 -2.77 5.44 -21.76
C GLY A 127 -1.68 6.07 -22.60
N GLU A 128 -1.88 7.29 -23.08
CA GLU A 128 -0.85 8.08 -23.74
C GLU A 128 0.02 8.75 -22.69
N ILE A 129 1.33 8.79 -22.93
CA ILE A 129 2.28 9.45 -22.05
C ILE A 129 2.08 10.97 -22.17
N LEU A 130 1.60 11.58 -21.10
CA LEU A 130 1.49 13.03 -20.96
C LEU A 130 2.83 13.67 -20.61
N SER A 131 3.60 13.02 -19.74
CA SER A 131 4.88 13.53 -19.26
C SER A 131 5.77 12.41 -18.73
N THR A 132 7.07 12.68 -18.69
CA THR A 132 8.07 11.84 -18.06
C THR A 132 9.02 12.71 -17.27
N ILE A 133 9.13 12.44 -15.97
CA ILE A 133 10.06 13.11 -15.07
C ILE A 133 11.18 12.12 -14.77
N THR A 134 12.40 12.45 -15.19
CA THR A 134 13.60 11.67 -14.86
C THR A 134 14.38 12.41 -13.78
N LEU A 135 14.59 11.76 -12.66
CA LEU A 135 15.25 12.33 -11.48
C LEU A 135 16.75 12.07 -11.56
N ASN A 136 17.56 13.10 -11.26
CA ASN A 136 19.02 13.04 -11.39
C ASN A 136 19.73 12.22 -10.29
N ASN A 137 18.99 11.38 -9.58
CA ASN A 137 19.49 10.58 -8.46
C ASN A 137 19.26 9.11 -8.77
N ASP A 138 20.22 8.27 -8.39
CA ASP A 138 19.99 6.84 -8.30
C ASP A 138 18.92 6.59 -7.24
N LEU A 139 17.80 5.99 -7.62
CA LEU A 139 16.66 5.72 -6.76
C LEU A 139 16.10 4.35 -7.08
N SER A 140 15.59 3.67 -6.06
CA SER A 140 14.76 2.48 -6.19
C SER A 140 13.39 2.83 -5.65
N ILE A 141 12.60 3.56 -6.46
CA ILE A 141 11.25 3.96 -6.06
C ILE A 141 10.38 2.73 -5.83
N SER A 142 9.80 2.63 -4.63
CA SER A 142 8.81 1.63 -4.24
C SER A 142 7.38 2.13 -4.31
N ASP A 143 7.16 3.45 -4.23
CA ASP A 143 5.81 3.99 -4.24
C ASP A 143 5.73 5.48 -4.66
N VAL A 144 4.54 5.96 -5.02
CA VAL A 144 4.24 7.35 -5.34
C VAL A 144 2.87 7.74 -4.80
N LYS A 145 2.72 8.97 -4.27
CA LYS A 145 1.42 9.60 -4.03
C LYS A 145 1.40 11.05 -4.44
N ILE A 146 0.24 11.52 -4.87
CA ILE A 146 -0.01 12.90 -5.25
C ILE A 146 -0.85 13.57 -4.17
N ILE A 147 -0.26 14.54 -3.48
CA ILE A 147 -0.89 15.26 -2.37
C ILE A 147 -0.87 16.75 -2.69
N ASP A 148 -2.05 17.37 -2.78
CA ASP A 148 -2.20 18.78 -3.20
C ASP A 148 -1.41 19.12 -4.48
N SER A 149 -1.57 18.30 -5.52
CA SER A 149 -0.83 18.42 -6.79
C SER A 149 0.70 18.32 -6.68
N LYS A 150 1.25 17.86 -5.55
CA LYS A 150 2.68 17.62 -5.37
C LYS A 150 2.94 16.12 -5.44
N ILE A 151 3.99 15.75 -6.16
CA ILE A 151 4.41 14.35 -6.29
C ILE A 151 5.34 14.00 -5.12
N PHE A 152 4.95 13.00 -4.34
CA PHE A 152 5.78 12.37 -3.33
C PHE A 152 6.17 10.99 -3.83
N ILE A 153 7.44 10.65 -3.72
CA ILE A 153 7.96 9.32 -4.07
C ILE A 153 8.63 8.71 -2.86
N LEU A 154 8.51 7.39 -2.75
CA LEU A 154 9.18 6.62 -1.73
C LEU A 154 10.31 5.83 -2.33
N ASP A 155 11.53 6.05 -1.87
CA ASP A 155 12.66 5.17 -2.15
C ASP A 155 12.74 4.07 -1.09
N ARG A 156 12.95 2.84 -1.55
CA ARG A 156 12.99 1.66 -0.69
C ARG A 156 14.00 1.76 0.45
N ILE A 157 15.10 2.49 0.29
CA ILE A 157 16.18 2.59 1.29
C ILE A 157 16.31 4.02 1.81
N LYS A 158 16.19 5.00 0.93
CA LYS A 158 16.51 6.42 1.19
C LYS A 158 15.35 7.21 1.78
N GLY A 159 14.14 6.63 1.82
CA GLY A 159 12.96 7.21 2.44
C GLY A 159 12.11 8.05 1.49
N LEU A 160 11.30 8.94 2.07
CA LEU A 160 10.30 9.74 1.39
C LEU A 160 10.90 11.03 0.83
N PHE A 161 10.56 11.34 -0.41
CA PHE A 161 10.97 12.54 -1.11
C PHE A 161 9.79 13.26 -1.73
N LYS A 162 9.90 14.59 -1.84
CA LYS A 162 9.03 15.43 -2.63
C LYS A 162 9.74 15.82 -3.92
N VAL A 163 9.09 15.60 -5.06
CA VAL A 163 9.64 15.96 -6.38
C VAL A 163 9.47 17.46 -6.64
N LYS A 164 10.52 18.09 -7.18
CA LYS A 164 10.56 19.49 -7.60
C LYS A 164 11.22 19.59 -8.98
N GLY A 165 10.41 19.55 -10.04
CA GLY A 165 10.94 19.46 -11.40
C GLY A 165 11.66 18.13 -11.61
N ASP A 166 12.93 18.18 -12.01
CA ASP A 166 13.84 17.03 -12.17
C ASP A 166 14.68 16.73 -10.92
N THR A 167 14.41 17.44 -9.81
CA THR A 167 15.10 17.27 -8.52
C THR A 167 14.16 16.74 -7.45
N ILE A 168 14.73 16.37 -6.29
CA ILE A 168 13.99 15.90 -5.13
C ILE A 168 14.44 16.61 -3.85
N GLU A 169 13.49 16.81 -2.95
CA GLU A 169 13.71 17.26 -1.57
C GLU A 169 13.39 16.09 -0.63
N ARG A 170 14.32 15.72 0.24
CA ARG A 170 14.05 14.69 1.24
C ARG A 170 13.04 15.21 2.26
N VAL A 171 12.04 14.38 2.53
CA VAL A 171 11.01 14.63 3.54
C VAL A 171 11.29 13.81 4.79
N PHE A 172 11.64 12.53 4.63
CA PHE A 172 11.91 11.63 5.75
C PHE A 172 12.85 10.48 5.32
N PRO A 173 13.75 9.96 6.18
CA PRO A 173 14.10 10.49 7.49
C PRO A 173 14.93 11.78 7.38
N GLU A 174 15.09 12.51 8.49
CA GLU A 174 16.03 13.65 8.50
C GLU A 174 17.46 13.18 8.19
N LEU A 175 18.28 14.06 7.62
CA LEU A 175 19.69 13.73 7.30
C LEU A 175 20.44 13.32 8.58
N GLY A 176 21.09 12.15 8.54
CA GLY A 176 21.80 11.57 9.67
C GLY A 176 20.95 10.66 10.56
N GLN A 177 19.65 10.51 10.29
CA GLN A 177 18.76 9.55 10.96
C GLN A 177 18.54 8.27 10.14
N GLU A 178 19.32 8.05 9.08
CA GLU A 178 19.22 6.84 8.29
C GLU A 178 19.57 5.59 9.13
N SER A 179 18.63 4.66 9.19
CA SER A 179 18.83 3.37 9.86
C SER A 179 19.29 2.32 8.85
N LEU A 180 20.48 1.75 9.07
CA LEU A 180 20.99 0.65 8.25
C LEU A 180 20.04 -0.56 8.34
N GLY A 181 19.67 -1.15 7.21
CA GLY A 181 18.73 -2.29 7.15
C GLY A 181 17.25 -1.89 7.14
N MET A 182 16.94 -0.59 7.11
CA MET A 182 15.57 -0.08 6.94
C MET A 182 15.14 -0.19 5.48
N ASN A 183 13.93 -0.71 5.26
CA ASN A 183 13.27 -0.78 3.96
C ASN A 183 11.89 -0.14 4.05
N TYR A 184 11.62 0.86 3.22
CA TYR A 184 10.33 1.50 3.08
C TYR A 184 9.56 0.90 1.90
N ILE A 185 8.30 0.52 2.13
CA ILE A 185 7.62 -0.39 1.19
C ILE A 185 6.50 0.30 0.44
N ASN A 186 5.68 1.09 1.12
CA ASN A 186 4.55 1.81 0.57
C ASN A 186 4.26 3.02 1.47
N LEU A 187 3.45 3.96 0.99
CA LEU A 187 2.97 5.12 1.71
C LEU A 187 1.46 5.32 1.45
N GLU A 188 0.71 5.71 2.48
CA GLU A 188 -0.71 6.06 2.38
C GLU A 188 -0.97 7.41 3.01
N VAL A 189 -2.05 8.05 2.58
CA VAL A 189 -2.38 9.40 2.99
C VAL A 189 -3.78 9.42 3.56
N ILE A 190 -3.91 9.93 4.78
CA ILE A 190 -5.20 10.18 5.43
C ILE A 190 -5.21 11.65 5.83
N GLU A 191 -6.12 12.41 5.25
CA GLU A 191 -6.18 13.86 5.40
C GLU A 191 -4.79 14.48 5.07
N ASP A 192 -4.20 15.23 6.01
CA ASP A 192 -2.88 15.85 5.84
C ASP A 192 -1.72 15.00 6.43
N THR A 193 -1.98 13.72 6.72
CA THR A 193 -1.03 12.81 7.37
C THR A 193 -0.55 11.74 6.40
N ILE A 194 0.77 11.57 6.32
CA ILE A 194 1.40 10.47 5.57
C ILE A 194 1.74 9.35 6.55
N TYR A 195 1.29 8.15 6.22
CA TYR A 195 1.66 6.93 6.91
C TYR A 195 2.68 6.18 6.07
N LEU A 196 3.84 5.92 6.66
CA LEU A 196 4.96 5.32 5.96
C LEU A 196 5.28 3.95 6.58
N ARG A 197 5.06 2.88 5.83
CA ARG A 197 5.39 1.54 6.29
C ARG A 197 6.87 1.28 6.11
N TYR A 198 7.45 0.69 7.14
CA TYR A 198 8.82 0.24 7.12
C TYR A 198 8.96 -1.21 7.58
N MET A 199 10.04 -1.83 7.10
CA MET A 199 10.57 -3.08 7.61
C MET A 199 12.03 -2.86 7.97
N TYR A 200 12.39 -3.27 9.19
CA TYR A 200 13.75 -3.25 9.68
C TYR A 200 14.19 -4.70 9.93
N GLY A 201 15.35 -5.07 9.39
CA GLY A 201 15.98 -6.35 9.70
C GLY A 201 17.48 -6.17 9.86
N LYS A 202 18.11 -7.02 10.69
CA LYS A 202 19.57 -7.02 10.80
C LYS A 202 20.15 -7.63 9.54
N THR A 203 20.73 -6.79 8.70
CA THR A 203 21.46 -7.23 7.52
C THR A 203 22.87 -7.64 7.92
N GLU A 204 23.17 -8.93 7.89
CA GLU A 204 24.50 -9.47 8.10
C GLU A 204 25.13 -9.85 6.75
N GLN A 205 26.39 -9.44 6.55
CA GLN A 205 27.14 -9.86 5.37
C GLN A 205 27.60 -11.31 5.56
N VAL A 206 27.00 -12.24 4.80
CA VAL A 206 27.34 -13.67 4.84
C VAL A 206 28.33 -14.08 3.74
N GLY A 207 28.72 -13.14 2.87
CA GLY A 207 29.73 -13.36 1.84
C GLY A 207 30.21 -12.05 1.19
N PRO A 208 31.22 -12.11 0.30
CA PRO A 208 31.84 -10.93 -0.30
C PRO A 208 30.83 -9.99 -1.00
N GLU A 209 29.72 -10.55 -1.51
CA GLU A 209 28.64 -9.83 -2.19
C GLU A 209 27.25 -10.29 -1.70
N ALA A 210 27.18 -11.03 -0.61
CA ALA A 210 25.95 -11.64 -0.13
C ALA A 210 25.59 -11.11 1.26
N TYR A 211 24.39 -10.56 1.38
CA TYR A 211 23.81 -10.09 2.62
C TYR A 211 22.58 -10.93 2.95
N VAL A 212 22.49 -11.41 4.19
CA VAL A 212 21.31 -12.10 4.71
C VAL A 212 20.71 -11.21 5.77
N THR A 213 19.42 -10.93 5.62
CA THR A 213 18.65 -10.27 6.66
C THR A 213 18.13 -11.34 7.59
N SER A 214 18.57 -11.33 8.85
CA SER A 214 18.16 -12.30 9.87
C SER A 214 17.10 -11.71 10.80
N GLU A 215 16.26 -12.61 11.32
CA GLU A 215 15.31 -12.29 12.39
C GLU A 215 16.02 -11.73 13.64
N PRO A 216 15.36 -10.86 14.44
CA PRO A 216 13.95 -10.46 14.31
C PRO A 216 13.74 -9.37 13.24
N PHE A 217 12.73 -9.57 12.39
CA PHE A 217 12.22 -8.54 11.47
C PHE A 217 11.21 -7.69 12.24
N VAL A 218 11.50 -6.40 12.41
CA VAL A 218 10.54 -5.44 12.97
C VAL A 218 9.80 -4.79 11.80
N GLN A 219 8.49 -4.76 11.86
CA GLN A 219 7.65 -4.02 10.92
C GLN A 219 6.96 -2.89 11.68
N GLY A 220 6.73 -1.77 11.03
CA GLY A 220 6.05 -0.66 11.67
C GLY A 220 5.52 0.36 10.69
N VAL A 221 4.85 1.36 11.23
CA VAL A 221 4.34 2.51 10.49
C VAL A 221 4.79 3.78 11.20
N TYR A 222 5.42 4.68 10.44
CA TYR A 222 5.62 6.06 10.86
C TYR A 222 4.38 6.89 10.52
N LYS A 223 3.91 7.68 11.47
CA LYS A 223 2.90 8.71 11.26
C LYS A 223 3.61 10.06 11.08
N LEU A 224 3.54 10.60 9.88
CA LEU A 224 4.15 11.88 9.51
C LEU A 224 3.04 12.92 9.29
N SER A 225 2.95 13.91 10.16
CA SER A 225 1.91 14.95 10.05
C SER A 225 2.49 16.22 9.44
N ASN A 226 1.71 16.85 8.55
CA ASN A 226 2.10 18.12 7.95
C ASN A 226 1.91 19.27 8.95
N LYS A 227 3.01 19.81 9.47
CA LYS A 227 3.03 21.01 10.32
C LYS A 227 3.77 22.11 9.59
N ASP A 228 3.08 23.22 9.31
CA ASP A 228 3.63 24.39 8.64
C ASP A 228 4.32 24.08 7.29
N GLY A 229 3.80 23.10 6.54
CA GLY A 229 4.33 22.68 5.24
C GLY A 229 5.52 21.72 5.30
N LYS A 230 5.83 21.18 6.48
CA LYS A 230 6.84 20.14 6.70
C LYS A 230 6.20 18.93 7.37
N TYR A 231 6.53 17.75 6.86
CA TYR A 231 6.15 16.50 7.52
C TYR A 231 7.11 16.19 8.65
N ILE A 232 6.57 15.95 9.84
CA ILE A 232 7.32 15.63 11.05
C ILE A 232 6.79 14.30 11.60
N GLU A 233 7.70 13.43 12.05
CA GLU A 233 7.33 12.21 12.77
C GLU A 233 6.58 12.58 14.07
N GLU A 234 5.34 12.11 14.20
CA GLU A 234 4.56 12.25 15.42
C GLU A 234 4.59 10.99 16.28
N GLU A 235 4.55 9.84 15.62
CA GLU A 235 4.50 8.54 16.26
C GLU A 235 5.14 7.48 15.36
N ASN A 236 5.81 6.52 16.00
CA ASN A 236 6.18 5.25 15.41
C ASN A 236 5.43 4.16 16.16
N LYS A 237 4.71 3.32 15.40
CA LYS A 237 4.06 2.12 15.92
C LYS A 237 4.72 0.88 15.34
N GLU A 238 5.42 0.15 16.20
CA GLU A 238 5.85 -1.22 15.90
C GLU A 238 4.64 -2.15 15.85
N LEU A 239 4.62 -2.99 14.82
CA LEU A 239 3.59 -3.99 14.59
C LEU A 239 4.15 -5.30 15.15
N GLY A 240 3.45 -5.89 16.12
CA GLY A 240 3.98 -7.04 16.88
C GLY A 240 4.33 -8.24 16.00
N GLU A 241 5.16 -9.16 16.52
CA GLU A 241 5.78 -10.29 15.78
C GLU A 241 4.82 -11.18 14.95
N ASN A 242 3.52 -11.21 15.28
CA ASN A 242 2.49 -11.94 14.53
C ASN A 242 1.85 -11.13 13.39
N ALA A 243 2.30 -9.89 13.16
CA ALA A 243 1.90 -9.06 12.04
C ALA A 243 2.79 -9.39 10.84
N VAL A 244 2.52 -10.53 10.21
CA VAL A 244 2.99 -10.74 8.84
C VAL A 244 2.14 -9.84 7.96
N ILE A 245 2.56 -8.59 7.82
CA ILE A 245 1.91 -7.64 6.93
C ILE A 245 2.45 -7.93 5.56
N ASN A 246 1.60 -8.54 4.76
CA ASN A 246 1.90 -8.83 3.38
C ASN A 246 1.84 -7.53 2.58
N GLU A 247 3.01 -6.88 2.45
CA GLU A 247 3.46 -5.97 1.39
C GLU A 247 2.61 -4.78 0.92
N SER A 248 1.40 -4.54 1.44
CA SER A 248 0.62 -3.34 1.15
C SER A 248 -0.26 -2.90 2.33
N PHE A 249 -0.59 -1.62 2.31
CA PHE A 249 -1.60 -0.99 3.16
C PHE A 249 -2.39 -0.02 2.31
N ALA A 250 -3.62 0.28 2.72
CA ALA A 250 -4.48 1.25 2.03
C ALA A 250 -5.19 2.12 3.06
N ALA A 251 -5.37 3.41 2.76
CA ALA A 251 -6.24 4.28 3.53
C ALA A 251 -7.72 3.95 3.26
N PHE A 252 -8.50 3.82 4.32
CA PHE A 252 -9.95 3.67 4.29
C PHE A 252 -10.60 4.65 5.26
N GLY A 253 -11.32 5.64 4.72
CA GLY A 253 -11.84 6.75 5.53
C GLY A 253 -10.70 7.45 6.26
N ASN A 254 -10.73 7.41 7.60
CA ASN A 254 -9.70 7.95 8.49
C ASN A 254 -8.81 6.85 9.13
N HIS A 255 -8.77 5.66 8.52
CA HIS A 255 -8.07 4.49 9.07
C HIS A 255 -7.16 3.81 8.04
N LEU A 256 -6.22 2.99 8.51
CA LEU A 256 -5.36 2.18 7.63
C LEU A 256 -5.81 0.71 7.60
N ILE A 257 -5.92 0.11 6.42
CA ILE A 257 -6.14 -1.34 6.28
C ILE A 257 -4.77 -2.03 6.21
N LEU A 258 -4.62 -3.09 7.00
CA LEU A 258 -3.44 -3.95 7.12
C LEU A 258 -3.86 -5.41 6.96
N SER A 259 -3.05 -6.24 6.32
CA SER A 259 -3.21 -7.71 6.44
C SER A 259 -2.43 -8.20 7.67
N LYS A 260 -2.96 -9.19 8.39
CA LYS A 260 -2.23 -9.92 9.43
C LYS A 260 -2.29 -11.41 9.13
N GLY A 261 -1.17 -11.95 8.67
CA GLY A 261 -1.11 -13.33 8.22
C GLY A 261 -1.93 -13.57 6.96
N GLU A 262 -2.24 -14.83 6.72
CA GLU A 262 -2.74 -15.30 5.42
C GLU A 262 -4.28 -15.24 5.29
N ALA A 263 -5.04 -14.78 6.29
CA ALA A 263 -6.51 -14.83 6.21
C ALA A 263 -7.25 -13.67 6.91
N GLU A 264 -6.55 -12.76 7.58
CA GLU A 264 -7.18 -11.70 8.37
C GLU A 264 -6.74 -10.32 7.88
N MET A 265 -7.69 -9.39 7.72
CA MET A 265 -7.41 -7.97 7.55
C MET A 265 -7.74 -7.21 8.84
N PHE A 266 -7.00 -6.16 9.12
CA PHE A 266 -7.10 -5.31 10.29
C PHE A 266 -7.24 -3.88 9.81
N ILE A 267 -8.12 -3.10 10.44
CA ILE A 267 -8.16 -1.65 10.26
C ILE A 267 -7.49 -1.04 11.50
N LEU A 268 -6.41 -0.29 11.31
CA LEU A 268 -5.75 0.46 12.36
C LEU A 268 -6.51 1.77 12.59
N ASP A 269 -7.27 1.82 13.69
CA ASP A 269 -7.84 3.04 14.25
C ASP A 269 -7.07 3.40 15.54
N GLU A 270 -7.01 4.69 15.87
CA GLU A 270 -6.37 5.19 17.09
C GLU A 270 -7.09 4.71 18.36
N ASP A 271 -8.38 4.37 18.28
CA ASP A 271 -9.17 3.99 19.47
C ASP A 271 -9.86 2.61 19.40
N LEU A 272 -9.87 1.91 18.26
CA LEU A 272 -10.62 0.66 18.10
C LEU A 272 -9.90 -0.36 17.20
N ASN A 273 -9.61 -1.53 17.76
CA ASN A 273 -9.12 -2.70 17.00
C ASN A 273 -10.23 -3.25 16.08
N ILE A 274 -10.55 -2.57 14.98
CA ILE A 274 -11.50 -3.06 13.99
C ILE A 274 -10.82 -4.18 13.19
N ARG A 275 -11.42 -5.37 13.18
CA ARG A 275 -10.94 -6.54 12.43
C ARG A 275 -11.87 -6.79 11.25
N LEU A 276 -11.33 -6.78 10.05
CA LEU A 276 -12.02 -7.16 8.83
C LEU A 276 -11.72 -8.64 8.55
N TYR A 277 -12.71 -9.49 8.78
CA TYR A 277 -12.62 -10.89 8.39
C TYR A 277 -13.08 -11.05 6.95
N ILE A 278 -12.15 -11.28 6.04
CA ILE A 278 -12.51 -11.79 4.71
C ILE A 278 -12.64 -13.29 4.84
N ASN A 279 -13.85 -13.79 4.66
CA ASN A 279 -14.06 -15.22 4.48
C ASN A 279 -13.58 -15.64 3.07
N SER A 280 -12.26 -15.75 2.90
CA SER A 280 -11.65 -16.27 1.67
C SER A 280 -11.22 -17.71 1.90
N PRO A 281 -11.60 -18.67 1.03
CA PRO A 281 -11.09 -20.03 1.10
C PRO A 281 -9.60 -20.14 0.73
N ASN A 282 -9.02 -19.07 0.16
CA ASN A 282 -7.62 -19.01 -0.26
C ASN A 282 -6.80 -18.14 0.69
N LEU A 283 -5.58 -18.59 0.96
CA LEU A 283 -4.55 -17.87 1.71
C LEU A 283 -4.13 -16.58 0.96
N LEU A 284 -4.11 -15.46 1.68
CA LEU A 284 -3.64 -14.14 1.28
C LEU A 284 -2.12 -14.11 1.42
N TYR A 285 -1.39 -14.48 0.37
CA TYR A 285 0.07 -14.49 0.42
C TYR A 285 0.66 -13.09 0.25
N TYR A 286 0.13 -12.29 -0.68
CA TYR A 286 0.60 -10.93 -0.99
C TYR A 286 -0.54 -10.02 -1.50
N PRO A 287 -1.56 -9.73 -0.66
CA PRO A 287 -2.65 -8.88 -1.10
C PRO A 287 -2.19 -7.47 -1.43
N LYS A 288 -2.81 -6.89 -2.46
CA LYS A 288 -2.76 -5.46 -2.80
C LYS A 288 -4.16 -4.89 -2.72
N PHE A 289 -4.30 -3.70 -2.15
CA PHE A 289 -5.58 -3.06 -1.88
C PHE A 289 -5.72 -1.76 -2.64
N ALA A 290 -6.87 -1.54 -3.27
CA ALA A 290 -7.26 -0.24 -3.79
C ALA A 290 -8.68 0.09 -3.37
N PHE A 291 -8.98 1.37 -3.27
CA PHE A 291 -10.20 1.86 -2.66
C PHE A 291 -10.81 3.00 -3.45
N ASP A 292 -12.13 2.92 -3.61
CA ASP A 292 -12.92 3.86 -4.38
C ASP A 292 -14.12 4.34 -3.54
N LYS A 293 -14.14 5.65 -3.24
CA LYS A 293 -15.23 6.28 -2.48
C LYS A 293 -16.45 6.51 -3.35
N ASN A 294 -17.63 6.15 -2.85
CA ASN A 294 -18.94 6.56 -3.38
C ASN A 294 -19.17 6.30 -4.88
N VAL A 295 -18.66 5.19 -5.42
CA VAL A 295 -18.65 4.97 -6.87
C VAL A 295 -19.97 4.44 -7.43
N ASN A 296 -20.86 3.85 -6.62
CA ASN A 296 -22.14 3.31 -7.11
C ASN A 296 -23.35 4.22 -6.80
N ALA A 297 -24.43 4.04 -7.56
CA ALA A 297 -25.69 4.79 -7.42
C ALA A 297 -26.38 4.62 -6.05
N ASP A 298 -25.95 3.63 -5.27
CA ASP A 298 -26.47 3.31 -3.93
C ASP A 298 -25.61 3.91 -2.80
N GLY A 299 -24.54 4.65 -3.12
CA GLY A 299 -23.67 5.31 -2.15
C GLY A 299 -22.73 4.36 -1.37
N LYS A 300 -22.48 3.16 -1.88
CA LYS A 300 -21.51 2.21 -1.29
C LYS A 300 -20.10 2.49 -1.79
N ASN A 301 -19.14 2.26 -0.92
CA ASN A 301 -17.73 2.27 -1.24
C ASN A 301 -17.29 0.93 -1.82
N ILE A 302 -16.16 0.93 -2.53
CA ILE A 302 -15.61 -0.25 -3.19
C ILE A 302 -14.20 -0.53 -2.66
N LEU A 303 -13.98 -1.78 -2.24
CA LEU A 303 -12.66 -2.32 -1.91
C LEU A 303 -12.27 -3.34 -2.97
N TYR A 304 -11.12 -3.11 -3.58
CA TYR A 304 -10.47 -4.05 -4.49
C TYR A 304 -9.38 -4.80 -3.76
N ILE A 305 -9.35 -6.11 -3.95
CA ILE A 305 -8.35 -6.98 -3.35
C ILE A 305 -7.77 -7.85 -4.46
N TYR A 306 -6.52 -7.57 -4.80
CA TYR A 306 -5.73 -8.46 -5.61
C TYR A 306 -5.02 -9.45 -4.68
N ASN A 307 -5.14 -10.74 -4.94
CA ASN A 307 -4.35 -11.78 -4.27
C ASN A 307 -4.11 -12.96 -5.21
N HIS A 308 -2.84 -13.31 -5.41
CA HIS A 308 -2.42 -14.51 -6.14
C HIS A 308 -3.20 -14.72 -7.46
N ARG A 309 -3.13 -13.71 -8.35
CA ARG A 309 -3.76 -13.66 -9.69
C ARG A 309 -5.27 -13.40 -9.72
N ASP A 310 -5.95 -13.41 -8.57
CA ASP A 310 -7.36 -13.05 -8.48
C ASP A 310 -7.49 -11.59 -8.02
N LEU A 311 -8.16 -10.77 -8.83
CA LEU A 311 -8.69 -9.47 -8.41
C LEU A 311 -10.18 -9.60 -8.12
N LYS A 312 -10.56 -9.26 -6.89
CA LYS A 312 -11.95 -9.31 -6.40
C LYS A 312 -12.40 -7.95 -5.94
N ARG A 313 -13.71 -7.72 -6.02
CA ARG A 313 -14.37 -6.49 -5.57
C ARG A 313 -15.34 -6.79 -4.43
N TYR A 314 -15.37 -5.88 -3.46
CA TYR A 314 -16.27 -5.92 -2.32
C TYR A 314 -16.95 -4.56 -2.16
N PHE A 315 -18.25 -4.56 -1.89
CA PHE A 315 -19.03 -3.38 -1.55
C PHE A 315 -19.23 -3.28 -0.05
N PHE A 316 -19.34 -2.05 0.44
CA PHE A 316 -19.62 -1.80 1.83
C PHE A 316 -20.10 -0.37 2.06
N GLU A 317 -20.83 -0.19 3.15
CA GLU A 317 -21.33 1.12 3.58
C GLU A 317 -20.38 1.73 4.61
N ASP A 318 -20.13 3.05 4.49
CA ASP A 318 -19.53 3.84 5.57
C ASP A 318 -20.52 3.93 6.75
N SER A 319 -20.60 2.84 7.52
CA SER A 319 -21.28 2.87 8.82
C SER A 319 -20.49 3.65 9.89
N LEU A 320 -19.32 4.21 9.53
CA LEU A 320 -18.48 5.06 10.37
C LEU A 320 -18.96 6.54 10.42
N ASN A 321 -20.26 6.79 10.25
CA ASN A 321 -20.85 8.02 10.78
C ASN A 321 -20.97 7.89 12.31
N LEU A 322 -19.84 7.94 13.00
CA LEU A 322 -19.82 8.41 14.37
C LEU A 322 -20.19 9.88 14.31
N SER A 323 -21.49 10.16 14.41
CA SER A 323 -21.98 11.50 14.67
C SER A 323 -21.19 12.04 15.86
N LYS A 324 -20.38 13.08 15.61
CA LYS A 324 -19.82 13.93 16.67
C LYS A 324 -21.00 14.43 17.51
N ASN A 325 -21.25 13.80 18.65
CA ASN A 325 -22.11 14.30 19.71
C ASN A 325 -21.30 14.39 20.99
#